data_AF-A0A351LB44-F1
#
_entry.id   AF-A0A351LB44-F1
#
_cell.length_a   1.000
_cell.length_b   1.000
_cell.length_c   1.000
_cell.angle_alpha   90.00
_cell.angle_beta   90.00
_cell.angle_gamma   90.00
#
_symmetry.space_group_name_H-M   'P 1'
#
loop_
_entity.id
_entity.type
_entity.pdbx_description
1 polymer ?
#
loop_
_entity_poly.entity_id
_entity_poly.type
_entity_poly.pdbx_seq_one_letter_code
_entity_poly.pdbx_strand_id
1 'polypeptide(L)' 'MFQYNPLDCLPSSAELPDSDDTPVDSELQILIPSLLSAVLALIWSSREDWFFGINMGNQTDIYQWLT' A
#
# COMPACT_ATOMS: atom_id res chain seq x y z
N MET A 1 -12.47 0.22 -19.99
CA MET A 1 -11.74 -0.96 -19.49
C MET A 1 -10.31 -0.86 -20.01
N PHE A 2 -9.31 -0.85 -19.13
CA PHE A 2 -7.91 -0.64 -19.49
C PHE A 2 -7.34 -1.92 -20.14
N GLN A 3 -6.79 -1.82 -21.35
CA GLN A 3 -6.17 -2.95 -22.05
C GLN A 3 -4.74 -3.09 -21.54
N TYR A 4 -4.49 -4.08 -20.69
CA TYR A 4 -3.16 -4.38 -20.17
C TYR A 4 -2.48 -5.43 -21.06
N ASN A 5 -1.37 -5.04 -21.71
CA ASN A 5 -0.50 -5.95 -22.45
C ASN A 5 0.72 -6.28 -21.58
N PRO A 6 0.90 -7.55 -21.16
CA PRO A 6 1.99 -7.95 -20.26
C PRO A 6 3.39 -7.88 -20.87
N LEU A 7 3.50 -7.62 -22.19
CA LEU A 7 4.78 -7.40 -22.88
C LEU A 7 5.19 -5.93 -22.93
N ASP A 8 4.31 -5.01 -22.54
CA ASP A 8 4.66 -3.59 -22.46
C ASP A 8 5.48 -3.35 -21.19
N CYS A 9 6.51 -2.50 -21.30
CA CYS A 9 7.25 -2.04 -20.14
C CYS A 9 6.27 -1.43 -19.12
N LEU A 10 6.51 -1.68 -17.83
CA LEU A 10 5.77 -1.00 -16.78
C LEU A 10 5.89 0.51 -16.97
N PRO A 11 4.82 1.28 -16.72
CA PRO A 11 4.85 2.73 -16.81
C PRO A 11 5.97 3.28 -15.93
N SER A 12 6.64 4.31 -16.43
CA SER A 12 7.63 5.04 -15.65
C SER A 12 6.94 5.74 -14.46
N SER A 13 7.71 6.06 -13.41
CA SER A 13 7.15 6.76 -12.24
C SER A 13 6.45 8.09 -12.57
N ALA A 14 6.80 8.72 -13.70
CA ALA A 14 6.18 9.95 -14.18
C ALA A 14 4.85 9.73 -14.93
N GLU A 15 4.53 8.49 -15.30
CA GLU A 15 3.30 8.08 -15.99
C GLU A 15 2.29 7.43 -15.05
N LEU A 16 2.70 7.17 -13.81
CA LEU A 16 1.76 6.83 -12.75
C LEU A 16 0.91 8.07 -12.45
N PRO A 17 -0.37 7.90 -12.09
CA PRO A 17 -1.16 9.00 -11.57
C PRO A 17 -0.38 9.61 -10.40
N ASP A 18 0.13 10.82 -10.62
CA ASP A 18 0.85 11.57 -9.61
C ASP A 18 -0.09 11.67 -8.41
N SER A 19 0.43 11.33 -7.24
CA SER A 19 -0.34 11.45 -6.00
C SER A 19 -0.82 12.89 -5.96
N ASP A 20 -2.11 13.11 -5.74
CA ASP A 20 -2.58 14.47 -5.50
C ASP A 20 -1.72 15.03 -4.37
N ASP A 21 -1.01 16.14 -4.61
CA ASP A 21 -0.08 16.81 -3.68
C ASP A 21 -0.76 17.22 -2.34
N THR A 22 -1.99 16.79 -2.10
CA THR A 22 -2.56 16.69 -0.77
C THR A 22 -1.70 15.76 0.08
N PRO A 23 -1.12 16.24 1.19
CA PRO A 23 -0.48 15.36 2.14
C PRO A 23 -1.56 14.43 2.71
N VAL A 24 -1.69 13.21 2.16
CA VAL A 24 -1.27 12.04 2.91
C VAL A 24 -1.61 12.08 4.40
N ASP A 25 -2.88 12.17 4.85
CA ASP A 25 -3.24 12.16 6.28
C ASP A 25 -2.60 10.94 6.97
N SER A 26 -1.48 11.16 7.66
CA SER A 26 -0.60 10.10 8.18
C SER A 26 -1.26 9.32 9.31
N GLU A 27 -2.12 9.97 10.09
CA GLU A 27 -2.91 9.32 11.15
C GLU A 27 -3.92 8.34 10.56
N LEU A 28 -4.65 8.71 9.50
CA LEU A 28 -5.64 7.84 8.88
C LEU A 28 -5.00 6.64 8.17
N GLN A 29 -3.84 6.86 7.53
CA GLN A 29 -3.03 5.78 6.95
C GLN A 29 -2.54 4.76 7.98
N ILE A 30 -2.44 5.12 9.26
CA ILE A 30 -2.13 4.20 10.35
C ILE A 30 -3.41 3.57 10.91
N LEU A 31 -4.43 4.39 11.16
CA LEU A 31 -5.66 3.97 11.85
C LEU A 31 -6.49 2.99 11.02
N ILE A 32 -6.67 3.25 9.71
CA ILE A 32 -7.51 2.41 8.85
C ILE A 32 -6.91 0.99 8.70
N PRO A 33 -5.62 0.82 8.36
CA PRO A 33 -5.03 -0.52 8.28
C PRO A 33 -4.97 -1.20 9.65
N SER A 34 -4.74 -0.47 10.75
CA SER A 34 -4.77 -1.05 12.09
C SER A 34 -6.14 -1.61 12.47
N LEU A 35 -7.21 -0.87 12.15
CA LEU A 35 -8.58 -1.35 12.35
C LEU A 35 -8.87 -2.58 11.48
N LEU A 36 -8.46 -2.56 10.22
CA LEU A 36 -8.64 -3.69 9.32
C LEU A 36 -7.88 -4.93 9.82
N SER A 37 -6.63 -4.76 10.27
CA SER A 37 -5.83 -5.83 10.87
C SER A 37 -6.53 -6.46 12.07
N ALA A 38 -7.11 -5.66 12.96
CA ALA A 38 -7.85 -6.14 14.11
C ALA A 38 -9.10 -6.95 13.70
N VAL A 39 -9.85 -6.48 12.70
CA VAL A 39 -11.02 -7.22 12.17
C VAL A 39 -10.59 -8.54 11.54
N LEU A 40 -9.51 -8.54 10.74
CA LEU A 40 -8.97 -9.74 10.11
C LEU A 40 -8.49 -10.76 11.15
N ALA A 41 -7.82 -10.31 12.21
CA ALA A 41 -7.41 -11.17 13.31
C ALA A 41 -8.59 -11.82 14.04
N LEU A 42 -9.72 -11.13 14.15
CA LEU A 42 -10.94 -11.70 14.74
C LEU A 42 -11.56 -12.78 13.84
N ILE A 43 -11.73 -12.49 12.55
CA ILE A 43 -12.41 -13.43 11.62
C ILE A 43 -11.52 -14.61 11.20
N TRP A 44 -10.19 -14.43 11.20
CA TRP A 44 -9.22 -15.46 10.85
C TRP A 44 -8.41 -15.96 12.05
N SER A 45 -8.99 -15.89 13.25
CA SER A 45 -8.35 -16.33 14.50
C SER A 45 -7.91 -17.80 14.54
N SER A 46 -8.45 -18.65 13.65
CA SER A 46 -8.07 -20.06 13.51
C SER A 46 -6.99 -20.33 12.46
N ARG A 47 -6.51 -19.29 11.77
CA ARG A 47 -5.55 -19.38 10.67
C ARG A 47 -4.24 -18.75 11.09
N GLU A 48 -3.16 -19.52 10.99
CA GLU A 48 -1.79 -19.09 11.29
C GLU A 48 -0.99 -18.78 10.00
N ASP A 49 -1.60 -18.99 8.82
CA ASP A 49 -0.93 -18.94 7.52
C ASP A 49 -1.18 -17.64 6.74
N TRP A 50 -1.39 -16.53 7.45
CA TRP A 50 -1.60 -15.23 6.83
C TRP A 50 -0.75 -14.14 7.48
N PHE A 51 -0.42 -13.12 6.70
CA PHE A 51 0.35 -11.96 7.12
C PHE A 51 -0.32 -10.69 6.60
N PHE A 52 -0.37 -9.65 7.43
CA PHE A 52 -0.95 -8.36 7.06
C PHE A 52 0.15 -7.31 6.96
N GLY A 53 0.63 -7.08 5.73
CA GLY A 53 1.68 -6.11 5.44
C GLY A 53 1.16 -4.68 5.45
N ILE A 54 1.12 -4.07 6.63
CA ILE A 54 0.89 -2.62 6.79
C ILE A 54 2.20 -1.88 6.46
N ASN A 55 2.12 -0.66 5.93
CA ASN A 55 3.25 0.27 5.71
C ASN A 55 4.21 -0.07 4.55
N MET A 56 3.79 -0.84 3.54
CA MET A 56 4.66 -1.13 2.37
C MET A 56 4.62 -0.07 1.25
N GLY A 57 3.99 1.08 1.48
CA GLY A 57 3.74 2.09 0.45
C GLY A 57 3.93 3.55 0.88
N ASN A 58 4.56 3.81 2.03
CA ASN A 58 4.84 5.18 2.41
C ASN A 58 5.95 5.76 1.51
N GLN A 59 5.67 6.90 0.88
CA GLN A 59 6.66 7.65 0.08
C GLN A 59 7.97 7.86 0.87
N THR A 60 7.86 8.08 2.19
CA THR A 60 8.99 8.25 3.10
C THR A 60 9.87 7.00 3.23
N ASP A 61 9.28 5.79 3.16
CA ASP A 61 10.05 4.55 3.25
C ASP A 61 10.91 4.33 1.98
N ILE A 62 10.44 4.75 0.80
CA ILE A 62 11.21 4.65 -0.46
C ILE A 62 12.51 5.48 -0.39
N TYR A 63 12.48 6.64 0.26
CA TYR A 63 13.67 7.49 0.38
C TYR A 63 14.65 7.05 1.48
N GLN A 64 14.23 6.27 2.47
CA GLN A 64 15.14 5.74 3.51
C GLN A 64 16.01 4.57 3.04
N TRP A 65 15.62 3.85 1.99
CA TRP A 65 16.44 2.78 1.39
C TRP A 65 17.43 3.29 0.33
N LEU A 66 17.41 4.59 0.01
CA LEU A 66 18.25 5.22 -1.01
C LEU A 66 19.33 6.16 -0.42
N THR A 67 19.51 6.17 0.90
CA THR A 67 20.58 6.92 1.61
C THR A 67 21.48 6.00 2.41
#